data_AF-A0A5R2N690-F1
#
_entry.id   AF-A0A5R2N690-F1
#
_cell.length_a   1.000
_cell.length_b   1.000
_cell.length_c   1.000
_cell.angle_alpha   90.00
_cell.angle_beta   90.00
_cell.angle_gamma   90.00
#
_symmetry.space_group_name_H-M   'P 1'
#
loop_
_entity.id
_entity.type
_entity.pdbx_description
1 polymer ?
#
loop_
_entity_poly.entity_id
_entity_poly.type
_entity_poly.pdbx_seq_one_letter_code
_entity_poly.pdbx_strand_id
1 'polypeptide(L)'
;FFQNQLGAIITLIAFLPLVFLILTDKNMDPQTKKVAGGLGAALAVLATVMGISFKPSSVEQYTQDMNACAAQIKSGQPTTACSPDVAAQAQAIATDSAAVAAATKDAANPAGQDVVYWIAPENGAAQSTEPHVFHLCAGVSPLKDKTVNSGSVTEAYAQNAVRITKQIEMEQKQCGFTATTSIN
;
A
#
# COMPACT_ATOMS: atom_id res chain seq x y z
N PHE A 1 -26.48 20.11 4.56
CA PHE A 1 -25.41 20.07 3.53
C PHE A 1 -24.04 20.55 4.07
N PHE A 2 -23.96 21.59 4.92
CA PHE A 2 -22.69 22.02 5.56
C PHE A 2 -22.22 21.18 6.77
N GLN A 3 -23.07 20.32 7.36
CA GLN A 3 -22.68 19.45 8.48
C GLN A 3 -21.86 18.21 8.07
N ASN A 4 -21.89 17.84 6.78
CA ASN A 4 -21.18 16.64 6.27
C ASN A 4 -19.80 16.95 5.64
N GLN A 5 -19.44 18.23 5.52
CA GLN A 5 -18.14 18.66 5.02
C GLN A 5 -17.25 19.20 6.14
N LEU A 6 -17.82 19.70 7.24
CA LEU A 6 -17.02 20.20 8.37
C LEU A 6 -16.21 19.10 9.05
N GLY A 7 -16.74 17.89 9.19
CA GLY A 7 -16.00 16.75 9.74
C GLY A 7 -14.78 16.38 8.88
N ALA A 8 -14.96 16.26 7.57
CA ALA A 8 -13.89 15.95 6.62
C ALA A 8 -12.86 17.08 6.50
N ILE A 9 -13.29 18.34 6.56
CA ILE A 9 -12.40 19.50 6.50
C ILE A 9 -11.58 19.62 7.80
N ILE A 10 -12.19 19.37 8.98
CA ILE A 10 -11.48 19.42 10.26
C ILE A 10 -10.46 18.29 10.38
N THR A 11 -10.80 17.06 9.96
CA THR A 11 -9.83 15.96 9.94
C THR A 11 -8.70 16.24 8.95
N LEU A 12 -9.01 16.78 7.77
CA LEU A 12 -7.99 17.21 6.83
C LEU A 12 -7.07 18.25 7.47
N ILE A 13 -7.58 19.37 8.01
CA ILE A 13 -6.77 20.44 8.60
C ILE A 13 -5.97 19.97 9.82
N ALA A 14 -6.50 19.06 10.64
CA ALA A 14 -5.80 18.57 11.83
C ALA A 14 -4.64 17.62 11.48
N PHE A 15 -4.78 16.79 10.44
CA PHE A 15 -3.78 15.80 10.06
C PHE A 15 -2.82 16.30 8.96
N LEU A 16 -3.18 17.33 8.19
CA LEU A 16 -2.31 17.90 7.14
C LEU A 16 -0.94 18.38 7.68
N PRO A 17 -0.83 19.05 8.84
CA PRO A 17 0.45 19.42 9.42
C PRO A 17 1.31 18.20 9.78
N LEU A 18 0.70 17.11 10.25
CA LEU A 18 1.39 15.87 10.59
C LEU A 18 1.86 15.13 9.34
N VAL A 19 1.01 15.02 8.31
CA VAL A 19 1.36 14.44 7.00
C VAL A 19 2.47 15.25 6.34
N PHE A 20 2.39 16.58 6.39
CA PHE A 20 3.44 17.46 5.86
C PHE A 20 4.76 17.25 6.59
N LEU A 21 4.77 17.15 7.92
CA LEU A 21 5.97 16.84 8.69
C LEU A 21 6.55 15.46 8.35
N ILE A 22 5.72 14.44 8.13
CA ILE A 22 6.16 13.10 7.71
C ILE A 22 6.79 13.14 6.31
N LEU A 23 6.18 13.86 5.37
CA LEU A 23 6.68 13.99 4.00
C LEU A 23 7.89 14.93 3.88
N THR A 24 8.08 15.86 4.81
CA THR A 24 9.21 16.81 4.81
C THR A 24 10.35 16.42 5.75
N ASP A 25 10.20 15.37 6.56
CA ASP A 25 11.30 14.84 7.38
C ASP A 25 12.44 14.34 6.48
N LYS A 26 13.63 14.93 6.65
CA LYS A 26 14.85 14.63 5.88
C LYS A 26 15.65 13.48 6.46
N ASN A 27 15.35 13.00 7.66
CA ASN A 27 16.09 11.95 8.35
C ASN A 27 15.53 10.54 8.11
N MET A 28 14.55 10.39 7.21
CA MET A 28 14.04 9.09 6.79
C MET A 28 14.75 8.60 5.52
N ASP A 29 15.25 7.37 5.59
CA ASP A 29 15.80 6.66 4.43
C ASP A 29 14.79 6.68 3.26
N PRO A 30 15.23 6.86 2.01
CA PRO A 30 14.33 6.98 0.85
C PRO A 30 13.37 5.79 0.70
N GLN A 31 13.73 4.59 1.16
CA GLN A 31 12.85 3.43 1.17
C GLN A 31 11.82 3.52 2.29
N THR A 32 12.23 3.84 3.51
CA THR A 32 11.31 4.03 4.65
C THR A 32 10.35 5.18 4.40
N LYS A 33 10.78 6.24 3.72
CA LYS A 33 9.93 7.38 3.35
C LYS A 33 8.89 7.04 2.28
N LYS A 34 9.28 6.23 1.28
CA LYS A 34 8.37 5.75 0.24
C LYS A 34 7.38 4.72 0.80
N VAL A 35 7.85 3.78 1.61
CA VAL A 35 7.01 2.77 2.25
C VAL A 35 6.09 3.39 3.30
N ALA A 36 6.59 4.26 4.19
CA ALA A 36 5.75 4.93 5.19
C ALA A 36 4.80 5.97 4.57
N GLY A 37 5.25 6.69 3.54
CA GLY A 37 4.40 7.62 2.80
C GLY A 37 3.32 6.91 1.96
N GLY A 38 3.69 5.82 1.28
CA GLY A 38 2.79 4.99 0.49
C GLY A 38 1.79 4.22 1.36
N LEU A 39 2.26 3.57 2.43
CA LEU A 39 1.42 2.87 3.40
C LEU A 39 0.50 3.84 4.14
N GLY A 40 1.01 5.02 4.54
CA GLY A 40 0.21 6.06 5.19
C GLY A 40 -0.86 6.67 4.29
N ALA A 41 -0.52 6.99 3.03
CA ALA A 41 -1.48 7.49 2.05
C ALA A 41 -2.53 6.43 1.70
N ALA A 42 -2.13 5.17 1.57
CA ALA A 42 -3.04 4.11 1.23
C ALA A 42 -3.93 3.68 2.40
N LEU A 43 -3.42 3.68 3.65
CA LEU A 43 -4.27 3.55 4.83
C LEU A 43 -5.25 4.72 4.94
N ALA A 44 -4.84 5.94 4.56
CA ALA A 44 -5.76 7.08 4.52
C ALA A 44 -6.83 6.91 3.43
N VAL A 45 -6.48 6.46 2.23
CA VAL A 45 -7.46 6.17 1.16
C VAL A 45 -8.37 5.01 1.57
N LEU A 46 -7.82 3.92 2.09
CA LEU A 46 -8.56 2.75 2.57
C LEU A 46 -9.50 3.12 3.72
N ALA A 47 -9.02 3.90 4.71
CA ALA A 47 -9.84 4.42 5.80
C ALA A 47 -10.90 5.42 5.32
N THR A 48 -10.65 6.14 4.23
CA THR A 48 -11.66 7.03 3.62
C THR A 48 -12.75 6.22 2.91
N VAL A 49 -12.38 5.13 2.23
CA VAL A 49 -13.31 4.26 1.50
C VAL A 49 -14.07 3.32 2.44
N MET A 50 -13.41 2.79 3.47
CA MET A 50 -13.98 1.86 4.46
C MET A 50 -14.52 2.58 5.71
N GLY A 51 -14.30 3.88 5.87
CA GLY A 51 -14.63 4.70 7.04
C GLY A 51 -16.11 4.93 7.30
N ILE A 52 -17.00 4.25 6.58
CA ILE A 52 -18.43 4.19 6.88
C ILE A 52 -18.70 3.02 7.83
N SER A 53 -18.15 3.08 9.04
CA SER A 53 -18.58 2.19 10.13
C SER A 53 -19.76 2.79 10.89
N PHE A 54 -20.92 2.13 10.78
CA PHE A 54 -22.22 2.53 11.32
C PHE A 54 -22.38 2.23 12.84
N LYS A 55 -21.28 2.38 13.61
CA LYS A 55 -21.28 2.29 15.08
C LYS A 55 -19.96 2.90 15.62
N PRO A 56 -19.90 4.20 15.94
CA PRO A 56 -18.65 4.81 16.37
C PRO A 56 -18.31 4.38 17.80
N SER A 57 -17.08 3.91 18.02
CA SER A 57 -16.41 3.97 19.31
C SER A 57 -16.24 5.46 19.72
N SER A 58 -16.06 5.74 21.01
CA SER A 58 -15.86 7.12 21.47
C SER A 58 -14.62 7.75 20.82
N VAL A 59 -14.70 9.05 20.53
CA VAL A 59 -13.70 9.82 19.77
C VAL A 59 -12.28 9.72 20.38
N GLU A 60 -12.18 9.57 21.70
CA GLU A 60 -10.91 9.45 22.42
C GLU A 60 -10.20 8.13 22.19
N GLN A 61 -10.94 7.01 22.18
CA GLN A 61 -10.35 5.69 21.97
C GLN A 61 -9.83 5.57 20.54
N TYR A 62 -10.61 6.04 19.56
CA TYR A 62 -10.19 6.06 18.16
C TYR A 62 -8.92 6.88 17.93
N THR A 63 -8.83 8.05 18.56
CA THR A 63 -7.66 8.93 18.43
C THR A 63 -6.41 8.29 19.05
N GLN A 64 -6.54 7.63 20.21
CA GLN A 64 -5.43 6.92 20.83
C GLN A 64 -4.97 5.73 19.98
N ASP A 65 -5.91 4.89 19.51
CA ASP A 65 -5.61 3.69 18.73
C ASP A 65 -4.97 4.07 17.39
N MET A 66 -5.47 5.11 16.70
CA MET A 66 -4.88 5.61 15.46
C MET A 66 -3.48 6.20 15.66
N ASN A 67 -3.27 6.99 16.72
CA ASN A 67 -1.96 7.57 17.00
C ASN A 67 -0.94 6.49 17.38
N ALA A 68 -1.37 5.46 18.12
CA ALA A 68 -0.53 4.31 18.45
C ALA A 68 -0.20 3.46 17.21
N CYS A 69 -1.20 3.18 16.37
CA CYS A 69 -1.04 2.47 15.09
C CYS A 69 -0.05 3.23 14.18
N ALA A 70 -0.19 4.55 14.03
CA ALA A 70 0.73 5.39 13.27
C ALA A 70 2.15 5.40 13.86
N ALA A 71 2.29 5.44 15.18
CA ALA A 71 3.60 5.39 15.86
C ALA A 71 4.31 4.04 15.67
N GLN A 72 3.56 2.94 15.66
CA GLN A 72 4.08 1.59 15.40
C GLN A 72 4.58 1.46 13.97
N ILE A 73 3.79 1.93 12.99
CA ILE A 73 4.20 2.00 11.57
C ILE A 73 5.50 2.82 11.44
N LYS A 74 5.56 3.98 12.07
CA LYS A 74 6.73 4.88 12.02
C LYS A 74 8.00 4.26 12.60
N SER A 75 7.86 3.36 13.57
CA SER A 75 8.98 2.73 14.27
C SER A 75 9.32 1.33 13.75
N GLY A 76 8.64 0.86 12.70
CA GLY A 76 8.77 -0.51 12.20
C GLY A 76 8.38 -1.56 13.26
N GLN A 77 7.59 -1.16 14.25
CA GLN A 77 7.11 -2.03 15.33
C GLN A 77 5.84 -2.76 14.89
N PRO A 78 5.54 -3.93 15.49
CA PRO A 78 4.28 -4.64 15.24
C PRO A 78 3.08 -3.72 15.46
N THR A 79 2.17 -3.66 14.49
CA THR A 79 0.99 -2.80 14.44
C THR A 79 -0.14 -3.28 15.35
N THR A 80 0.17 -3.59 16.61
CA THR A 80 -0.74 -4.17 17.61
C THR A 80 -1.86 -3.23 18.06
N ALA A 81 -1.77 -1.93 17.75
CA ALA A 81 -2.80 -0.93 18.05
C ALA A 81 -3.77 -0.68 16.88
N CYS A 82 -3.51 -1.24 15.68
CA CYS A 82 -4.49 -1.23 14.61
C CYS A 82 -5.53 -2.34 14.86
N SER A 83 -6.72 -2.26 14.24
CA SER A 83 -7.65 -3.42 14.29
C SER A 83 -6.94 -4.67 13.74
N PRO A 84 -7.23 -5.88 14.26
CA PRO A 84 -6.53 -7.10 13.87
C PRO A 84 -6.47 -7.30 12.34
N ASP A 85 -7.55 -6.96 11.65
CA ASP A 85 -7.66 -7.09 10.19
C ASP A 85 -6.79 -6.07 9.44
N VAL A 86 -6.74 -4.82 9.90
CA VAL A 86 -5.89 -3.77 9.30
C VAL A 86 -4.41 -4.05 9.58
N ALA A 87 -4.07 -4.52 10.78
CA ALA A 87 -2.71 -4.93 11.12
C ALA A 87 -2.21 -6.07 10.22
N ALA A 88 -3.05 -7.09 10.00
CA ALA A 88 -2.73 -8.22 9.13
C ALA A 88 -2.54 -7.77 7.67
N GLN A 89 -3.42 -6.91 7.16
CA GLN A 89 -3.31 -6.39 5.78
C GLN A 89 -2.09 -5.49 5.61
N ALA A 90 -1.79 -4.61 6.57
CA ALA A 90 -0.60 -3.76 6.54
C ALA A 90 0.69 -4.59 6.52
N GLN A 91 0.73 -5.69 7.29
CA GLN A 91 1.87 -6.61 7.28
C GLN A 91 2.01 -7.34 5.94
N ALA A 92 0.90 -7.75 5.32
CA ALA A 92 0.89 -8.39 4.00
C ALA A 92 1.39 -7.44 2.90
N ILE A 93 0.88 -6.20 2.89
CA ILE A 93 1.36 -5.13 2.00
C ILE A 93 2.86 -4.90 2.18
N ALA A 94 3.33 -4.73 3.42
CA ALA A 94 4.75 -4.50 3.69
C ALA A 94 5.64 -5.65 3.21
N THR A 95 5.18 -6.89 3.42
CA THR A 95 5.89 -8.10 2.96
C THR A 95 5.96 -8.16 1.45
N ASP A 96 4.85 -7.93 0.76
CA ASP A 96 4.80 -7.96 -0.70
C ASP A 96 5.56 -6.79 -1.33
N SER A 97 5.47 -5.58 -0.79
CA SER A 97 6.27 -4.42 -1.24
C SER A 97 7.77 -4.72 -1.15
N ALA A 98 8.22 -5.35 -0.06
CA ALA A 98 9.61 -5.77 0.07
C ALA A 98 9.99 -6.84 -0.98
N ALA A 99 9.10 -7.78 -1.27
CA ALA A 99 9.32 -8.80 -2.30
C ALA A 99 9.39 -8.19 -3.71
N VAL A 100 8.50 -7.25 -4.05
CA VAL A 100 8.54 -6.51 -5.33
C VAL A 100 9.84 -5.71 -5.44
N ALA A 101 10.19 -4.95 -4.40
CA ALA A 101 11.43 -4.17 -4.39
C ALA A 101 12.65 -5.08 -4.60
N ALA A 102 12.74 -6.20 -3.87
CA ALA A 102 13.82 -7.16 -4.07
C ALA A 102 13.84 -7.76 -5.49
N ALA A 103 12.67 -8.06 -6.06
CA ALA A 103 12.55 -8.65 -7.38
C ALA A 103 12.89 -7.70 -8.53
N THR A 104 12.77 -6.39 -8.32
CA THR A 104 12.90 -5.35 -9.34
C THR A 104 14.19 -4.53 -9.21
N LYS A 105 15.15 -4.99 -8.41
CA LYS A 105 16.47 -4.36 -8.30
C LYS A 105 17.22 -4.45 -9.63
N ASP A 106 17.77 -3.33 -10.05
CA ASP A 106 18.65 -3.23 -11.20
C ASP A 106 19.68 -2.10 -10.98
N ALA A 107 20.56 -1.87 -11.97
CA ALA A 107 21.59 -0.84 -11.89
C ALA A 107 21.02 0.60 -11.79
N ALA A 108 19.84 0.84 -12.36
CA ALA A 108 19.15 2.14 -12.30
C ALA A 108 18.31 2.29 -11.01
N ASN A 109 17.83 1.18 -10.46
CA ASN A 109 16.97 1.08 -9.28
C ASN A 109 17.59 0.13 -8.25
N PRO A 110 18.71 0.49 -7.59
CA PRO A 110 19.42 -0.40 -6.66
C PRO A 110 18.60 -0.75 -5.41
N ALA A 111 17.60 0.08 -5.10
CA ALA A 111 16.66 -0.16 -4.00
C ALA A 111 15.41 -0.94 -4.43
N GLY A 112 15.24 -1.24 -5.73
CA GLY A 112 14.03 -1.80 -6.27
C GLY A 112 12.95 -0.76 -6.55
N GLN A 113 11.83 -1.25 -7.09
CA GLN A 113 10.66 -0.47 -7.47
C GLN A 113 9.45 -0.89 -6.62
N ASP A 114 8.51 0.03 -6.42
CA ASP A 114 7.19 -0.24 -5.84
C ASP A 114 6.14 0.03 -6.92
N VAL A 115 6.28 -0.67 -8.06
CA VAL A 115 5.36 -0.59 -9.19
C VAL A 115 5.00 -2.02 -9.57
N VAL A 116 3.71 -2.32 -9.56
CA VAL A 116 3.12 -3.60 -9.91
C VAL A 116 1.97 -3.41 -10.89
N TYR A 117 1.57 -4.52 -11.50
CA TYR A 117 0.56 -4.57 -12.55
C TYR A 117 -0.48 -5.63 -12.23
N TRP A 118 -1.77 -5.31 -12.34
CA TRP A 118 -2.85 -6.24 -12.04
C TRP A 118 -4.01 -6.09 -13.01
N ILE A 119 -4.88 -7.10 -13.04
CA ILE A 119 -6.11 -7.06 -13.84
C ILE A 119 -7.03 -5.99 -13.25
N ALA A 120 -7.44 -5.02 -14.08
CA ALA A 120 -8.32 -3.95 -13.66
C ALA A 120 -9.71 -4.50 -13.24
N PRO A 121 -10.35 -3.88 -12.23
CA PRO A 121 -11.71 -4.25 -11.82
C PRO A 121 -12.72 -4.25 -12.99
N GLU A 122 -13.70 -5.15 -12.92
CA GLU A 122 -14.68 -5.30 -13.99
C GLU A 122 -15.53 -4.04 -14.17
N ASN A 123 -15.78 -3.64 -15.41
CA ASN A 123 -16.64 -2.51 -15.77
C ASN A 123 -16.26 -1.16 -15.11
N GLY A 124 -14.99 -0.98 -14.72
CA GLY A 124 -14.53 0.24 -14.05
C GLY A 124 -14.97 0.34 -12.58
N ALA A 125 -15.28 -0.81 -11.95
CA ALA A 125 -15.57 -0.86 -10.52
C ALA A 125 -14.36 -0.39 -9.68
N ALA A 126 -14.63 -0.03 -8.42
CA ALA A 126 -13.57 0.36 -7.50
C ALA A 126 -12.69 -0.84 -7.07
N GLN A 127 -13.27 -2.04 -7.05
CA GLN A 127 -12.61 -3.29 -6.65
C GLN A 127 -13.08 -4.44 -7.51
N SER A 128 -12.18 -5.40 -7.75
CA SER A 128 -12.50 -6.63 -8.47
C SER A 128 -13.38 -7.53 -7.61
N THR A 129 -14.32 -8.26 -8.23
CA THR A 129 -15.25 -9.12 -7.48
C THR A 129 -14.52 -10.31 -6.84
N GLU A 130 -13.50 -10.84 -7.53
CA GLU A 130 -12.64 -11.90 -7.03
C GLU A 130 -11.24 -11.38 -6.68
N PRO A 131 -10.57 -11.97 -5.68
CA PRO A 131 -9.19 -11.63 -5.37
C PRO A 131 -8.26 -11.92 -6.55
N HIS A 132 -7.48 -10.92 -6.93
CA HIS A 132 -6.47 -11.02 -7.98
C HIS A 132 -5.06 -11.04 -7.38
N VAL A 133 -4.09 -11.33 -8.24
CA VAL A 133 -2.67 -11.18 -7.94
C VAL A 133 -2.11 -10.02 -8.76
N PHE A 134 -1.00 -9.45 -8.31
CA PHE A 134 -0.24 -8.47 -9.07
C PHE A 134 1.13 -9.01 -9.50
N HIS A 135 1.65 -8.39 -10.55
CA HIS A 135 2.78 -8.85 -11.36
C HIS A 135 3.85 -7.78 -11.49
N LEU A 136 5.07 -8.18 -11.84
CA LEU A 136 6.22 -7.27 -11.88
C LEU A 136 6.23 -6.34 -13.11
N CYS A 137 5.60 -6.71 -14.22
CA CYS A 137 5.50 -5.86 -15.40
C CYS A 137 4.23 -6.17 -16.22
N ALA A 138 3.78 -5.22 -17.05
CA ALA A 138 2.60 -5.39 -17.91
C ALA A 138 2.76 -6.51 -18.96
N GLY A 139 4.00 -6.83 -19.34
CA GLY A 139 4.31 -7.77 -20.43
C GLY A 139 4.25 -9.25 -20.05
N VAL A 140 3.90 -9.59 -18.80
CA VAL A 140 3.87 -10.99 -18.36
C VAL A 140 2.70 -11.76 -18.99
N SER A 141 2.92 -13.06 -19.20
CA SER A 141 1.92 -13.92 -19.86
C SER A 141 0.51 -13.90 -19.21
N PRO A 142 0.36 -13.88 -17.87
CA PRO A 142 -0.96 -13.83 -17.22
C PRO A 142 -1.78 -12.56 -17.52
N LEU A 143 -1.13 -11.46 -17.88
CA LEU A 143 -1.79 -10.17 -18.14
C LEU A 143 -2.12 -9.95 -19.61
N LYS A 144 -1.67 -10.86 -20.49
CA LYS A 144 -1.89 -10.75 -21.92
C LYS A 144 -3.39 -10.70 -22.25
N ASP A 145 -3.77 -9.76 -23.11
CA ASP A 145 -5.14 -9.55 -23.57
C ASP A 145 -6.14 -9.17 -22.46
N LYS A 146 -5.65 -8.67 -21.31
CA LYS A 146 -6.47 -8.13 -20.21
C LYS A 146 -6.37 -6.62 -20.13
N THR A 147 -7.38 -5.99 -19.51
CA THR A 147 -7.26 -4.61 -19.05
C THR A 147 -6.38 -4.60 -17.81
N VAL A 148 -5.26 -3.89 -17.88
CA VAL A 148 -4.24 -3.88 -16.82
C VAL A 148 -4.18 -2.49 -16.18
N ASN A 149 -4.23 -2.47 -14.86
CA ASN A 149 -3.88 -1.30 -14.05
C ASN A 149 -2.44 -1.44 -13.55
N SER A 150 -1.81 -0.31 -13.26
CA SER A 150 -0.46 -0.25 -12.69
C SER A 150 -0.39 0.80 -11.60
N GLY A 151 0.45 0.55 -10.59
CA GLY A 151 0.62 1.43 -9.44
C GLY A 151 1.43 0.73 -8.35
N SER A 152 1.40 1.26 -7.13
CA SER A 152 2.03 0.65 -5.97
C SER A 152 1.36 -0.66 -5.55
N VAL A 153 2.06 -1.48 -4.75
CA VAL A 153 1.45 -2.67 -4.13
C VAL A 153 0.18 -2.29 -3.38
N THR A 154 0.17 -1.14 -2.72
CA THR A 154 -0.98 -0.76 -1.92
C THR A 154 -2.20 -0.36 -2.75
N GLU A 155 -2.01 0.26 -3.91
CA GLU A 155 -3.10 0.54 -4.85
C GLU A 155 -3.67 -0.76 -5.44
N ALA A 156 -2.83 -1.78 -5.64
CA ALA A 156 -3.26 -3.10 -6.05
C ALA A 156 -4.17 -3.74 -4.97
N TYR A 157 -3.74 -3.73 -3.70
CA TYR A 157 -4.55 -4.21 -2.57
C TYR A 157 -5.89 -3.47 -2.45
N ALA A 158 -5.90 -2.15 -2.71
CA ALA A 158 -7.12 -1.36 -2.69
C ALA A 158 -8.13 -1.81 -3.76
N GLN A 159 -7.68 -2.41 -4.86
CA GLN A 159 -8.53 -2.92 -5.95
C GLN A 159 -8.79 -4.44 -5.90
N ASN A 160 -8.54 -5.07 -4.75
CA ASN A 160 -8.65 -6.51 -4.52
C ASN A 160 -7.58 -7.36 -5.24
N ALA A 161 -6.46 -6.78 -5.65
CA ALA A 161 -5.25 -7.51 -6.03
C ALA A 161 -4.36 -7.67 -4.79
N VAL A 162 -4.62 -8.73 -4.02
CA VAL A 162 -4.22 -8.85 -2.60
C VAL A 162 -2.95 -9.65 -2.35
N ARG A 163 -2.14 -9.90 -3.38
CA ARG A 163 -0.85 -10.60 -3.23
C ARG A 163 0.00 -10.55 -4.49
N ILE A 164 1.30 -10.71 -4.28
CA ILE A 164 2.25 -10.91 -5.38
C ILE A 164 2.02 -12.28 -6.07
N THR A 165 2.36 -12.33 -7.35
CA THR A 165 2.45 -13.57 -8.14
C THR A 165 3.32 -14.62 -7.44
N LYS A 166 2.98 -15.90 -7.60
CA LYS A 166 3.84 -17.01 -7.15
C LYS A 166 5.00 -17.28 -8.12
N GLN A 167 5.04 -16.61 -9.26
CA GLN A 167 5.97 -16.88 -10.36
C GLN A 167 7.02 -15.77 -10.50
N ILE A 168 7.44 -15.16 -9.39
CA ILE A 168 8.38 -14.03 -9.35
C ILE A 168 9.62 -14.30 -10.21
N GLU A 169 10.28 -15.45 -10.05
CA GLU A 169 11.49 -15.77 -10.82
C GLU A 169 11.25 -15.84 -12.35
N MET A 170 10.08 -16.33 -12.76
CA MET A 170 9.71 -16.37 -14.18
C MET A 170 9.39 -14.97 -14.69
N GLU A 171 8.67 -14.17 -13.90
CA GLU A 171 8.33 -12.80 -14.24
C GLU A 171 9.56 -11.91 -14.31
N GLN A 172 10.53 -12.07 -13.41
CA GLN A 172 11.81 -11.35 -13.48
C GLN A 172 12.48 -11.55 -14.84
N LYS A 173 12.52 -12.79 -15.35
CA LYS A 173 13.07 -13.09 -16.67
C LYS A 173 12.25 -12.47 -17.80
N GLN A 174 10.93 -12.52 -17.74
CA GLN A 174 10.04 -11.92 -18.75
C GLN A 174 10.11 -10.38 -18.75
N CYS A 175 10.35 -9.78 -17.58
CA CYS A 175 10.40 -8.34 -17.37
C CYS A 175 11.81 -7.76 -17.53
N GLY A 176 12.83 -8.59 -17.72
CA GLY A 176 14.23 -8.14 -17.85
C GLY A 176 14.89 -7.75 -16.53
N PHE A 177 14.32 -8.15 -15.40
CA PHE A 177 14.96 -8.00 -14.09
C PHE A 177 15.99 -9.11 -13.88
N THR A 178 17.19 -8.72 -13.47
CA THR A 178 18.20 -9.70 -13.07
C THR A 178 17.78 -10.25 -11.72
N ALA A 179 17.53 -11.57 -11.64
CA ALA A 179 17.37 -12.23 -10.35
C ALA A 179 18.63 -11.92 -9.54
N THR A 180 18.50 -11.10 -8.49
CA THR A 180 19.62 -10.86 -7.58
C THR A 180 19.85 -12.18 -6.89
N THR A 181 20.83 -12.94 -7.36
CA THR A 181 21.36 -14.10 -6.64
C THR A 181 21.70 -13.59 -5.26
N SER A 182 20.93 -14.01 -4.26
CA SER A 182 21.24 -13.79 -2.86
C SER A 182 22.61 -14.42 -2.64
N ILE A 183 23.65 -13.58 -2.62
CA ILE A 183 24.98 -13.97 -2.18
C ILE A 183 24.83 -14.15 -0.67
N ASN A 184 24.63 -15.41 -0.27
CA ASN A 184 24.88 -15.85 1.10
C ASN A 184 26.37 -15.69 1.43
#